data_AF-A0A377TMS6-F1
#
_entry.id   AF-A0A377TMS6-F1
#
_cell.length_a   1.000
_cell.length_b   1.000
_cell.length_c   1.000
_cell.angle_alpha   90.00
_cell.angle_beta   90.00
_cell.angle_gamma   90.00
#
_symmetry.space_group_name_H-M   'P 1'
#
loop_
_entity.id
_entity.type
_entity.pdbx_description
1 polymer ?
#
loop_
_entity_poly.entity_id
_entity_poly.type
_entity_poly.pdbx_seq_one_letter_code
_entity_poly.pdbx_strand_id
1 'polypeptide(L)'
;MFFSVAEPVTQYMQPPEGAGQTIEAARQAMVWTLFHYGLTGWSMYALMGMALGYFSYRYNLPLTIRSRCTRFLANGSMGPSATASILRR
;
A
#
# COMPACT_ATOMS: atom_id res chain seq x y z
N MET A 1 1.54 -18.61 -0.53
CA MET A 1 1.83 -20.03 -0.25
C MET A 1 2.76 -20.19 0.94
N PHE A 2 3.96 -19.59 0.96
CA PHE A 2 4.90 -19.73 2.08
C PHE A 2 4.33 -19.25 3.43
N PHE A 3 3.93 -17.97 3.53
CA PHE A 3 3.43 -17.39 4.78
C PHE A 3 2.03 -17.83 5.18
N SER A 4 1.28 -18.43 4.24
CA SER A 4 -0.07 -18.93 4.50
C SER A 4 -0.09 -20.06 5.54
N VAL A 5 1.03 -20.78 5.70
CA VAL A 5 1.18 -21.85 6.70
C VAL A 5 2.19 -21.45 7.77
N ALA A 6 3.32 -20.83 7.38
CA ALA A 6 4.40 -20.54 8.31
C ALA A 6 3.96 -19.59 9.44
N GLU A 7 3.26 -18.51 9.11
CA GLU A 7 2.89 -17.47 10.06
C GLU A 7 1.88 -17.91 11.14
N PRO A 8 0.75 -18.55 10.80
CA PRO A 8 -0.19 -19.02 11.82
C PRO A 8 0.41 -20.13 12.69
N VAL A 9 1.31 -20.96 12.15
CA VAL A 9 2.02 -21.98 12.94
C VAL A 9 2.97 -21.34 13.95
N THR A 10 3.75 -20.32 13.54
CA THR A 10 4.60 -19.58 14.47
C THR A 10 3.79 -18.83 15.53
N GLN A 11 2.68 -18.19 15.16
CA GLN A 11 1.81 -17.48 16.10
C GLN A 11 1.07 -18.42 17.06
N TYR A 12 0.81 -19.67 16.65
CA TYR A 12 0.26 -20.69 17.52
C TYR A 12 1.28 -21.20 18.55
N MET A 13 2.54 -21.37 18.15
CA MET A 13 3.61 -21.83 19.06
C MET A 13 4.11 -20.74 20.00
N GLN A 14 4.22 -19.51 19.50
CA GLN A 14 4.67 -18.34 20.24
C GLN A 14 3.66 -17.21 20.05
N PRO A 15 2.49 -17.29 20.73
CA PRO A 15 1.51 -16.22 20.64
C PRO A 15 2.04 -14.95 21.32
N PRO A 16 1.71 -13.75 20.78
CA PRO A 16 2.09 -12.48 21.39
C PRO A 16 1.53 -12.29 22.80
N GLU A 17 0.39 -12.91 23.07
CA GLU A 17 -0.29 -12.88 24.37
C GLU A 17 -0.77 -14.28 24.75
N GLY A 18 -0.55 -14.66 26.01
CA GLY A 18 -1.04 -15.92 26.57
C GLY A 18 -0.12 -17.14 26.37
N ALA A 19 -0.66 -18.32 26.70
CA ALA A 19 0.05 -19.58 26.57
C ALA A 19 -0.12 -20.15 25.16
N GLY A 20 1.02 -20.49 24.53
CA GLY A 20 1.06 -21.17 23.24
C GLY A 20 0.40 -22.55 23.27
N GLN A 21 0.14 -23.08 22.09
CA GLN A 21 -0.44 -24.41 21.89
C GLN A 21 -1.85 -24.63 22.45
N THR A 22 -2.58 -23.56 22.79
CA THR A 22 -3.97 -23.62 23.24
C THR A 22 -4.96 -23.42 22.09
N ILE A 23 -6.22 -23.85 22.25
CA ILE A 23 -7.28 -23.61 21.25
C ILE A 23 -7.44 -22.11 20.98
N GLU A 24 -7.31 -21.29 22.02
CA GLU A 24 -7.43 -19.83 21.87
C GLU A 24 -6.23 -19.20 21.16
N ALA A 25 -5.02 -19.71 21.39
CA ALA A 25 -3.85 -19.33 20.59
C ALA A 25 -4.04 -19.66 19.10
N ALA A 26 -4.65 -20.81 18.77
CA ALA A 26 -4.95 -21.16 17.38
C ALA A 26 -5.96 -20.20 16.75
N ARG A 27 -7.01 -19.82 17.50
CA ARG A 27 -8.01 -18.85 17.05
C ARG A 27 -7.39 -17.48 16.82
N GLN A 28 -6.55 -17.00 17.74
CA GLN A 28 -5.89 -15.71 17.62
C GLN A 28 -4.88 -15.67 16.47
N ALA A 29 -4.08 -16.73 16.27
CA ALA A 29 -3.14 -16.84 15.15
C ALA A 29 -3.83 -16.70 13.78
N MET A 30 -4.99 -17.34 13.63
CA MET A 30 -5.82 -17.22 12.42
C MET A 30 -6.31 -15.78 12.20
N VAL A 31 -6.79 -15.12 13.25
CA VAL A 31 -7.27 -13.73 13.19
C VAL A 31 -6.14 -12.78 12.79
N TRP A 32 -4.95 -12.92 13.38
CA TRP A 32 -3.79 -12.09 13.09
C TRP A 32 -3.28 -12.25 11.65
N THR A 33 -3.24 -13.48 11.17
CA THR A 33 -2.84 -13.78 9.79
C THR A 33 -3.83 -13.18 8.79
N LEU A 34 -5.14 -13.34 9.03
CA LEU A 34 -6.19 -12.75 8.20
C LEU A 34 -6.23 -11.22 8.30
N PHE A 35 -5.89 -10.65 9.45
CA PHE A 35 -5.81 -9.21 9.58
C PHE A 35 -4.73 -8.63 8.66
N HIS A 36 -3.55 -9.24 8.58
CA HIS A 36 -2.44 -8.75 7.76
C HIS A 36 -2.62 -9.01 6.25
N TYR A 37 -3.02 -10.23 5.86
CA TYR A 37 -3.14 -10.59 4.43
C TYR A 37 -4.55 -10.49 3.87
N GLY A 38 -5.52 -10.16 4.72
CA GLY A 38 -6.90 -9.93 4.33
C GLY A 38 -7.16 -8.48 4.00
N LEU A 39 -8.33 -8.00 4.40
CA LEU A 39 -8.90 -6.75 3.91
C LEU A 39 -7.99 -5.54 4.12
N THR A 40 -7.20 -5.47 5.19
CA THR A 40 -6.35 -4.29 5.45
C THR A 40 -5.26 -4.14 4.38
N GLY A 41 -4.54 -5.22 4.07
CA GLY A 41 -3.50 -5.23 3.03
C GLY A 41 -4.08 -4.91 1.65
N TRP A 42 -5.21 -5.52 1.28
CA TRP A 42 -5.87 -5.26 0.00
C TRP A 42 -6.45 -3.85 -0.09
N SER A 43 -6.97 -3.30 1.01
CA SER A 43 -7.55 -1.95 1.06
C SER A 43 -6.52 -0.88 0.74
N MET A 44 -5.26 -1.04 1.18
CA MET A 44 -4.20 -0.10 0.83
C MET A 44 -3.91 -0.09 -0.68
N TYR A 45 -3.87 -1.25 -1.32
CA TYR A 45 -3.68 -1.34 -2.77
C TYR A 45 -4.88 -0.77 -3.52
N ALA A 46 -6.10 -1.05 -3.07
CA ALA A 46 -7.31 -0.48 -3.66
C ALA A 46 -7.32 1.05 -3.53
N LEU A 47 -6.95 1.60 -2.36
CA LEU A 47 -6.86 3.04 -2.14
C LEU A 47 -5.85 3.70 -3.08
N MET A 48 -4.65 3.12 -3.21
CA MET A 48 -3.63 3.63 -4.14
C MET A 48 -4.05 3.49 -5.60
N GLY A 49 -4.65 2.37 -5.99
CA GLY A 49 -5.21 2.15 -7.32
C GLY A 49 -6.31 3.16 -7.66
N MET A 50 -7.22 3.42 -6.73
CA MET A 50 -8.27 4.45 -6.88
C MET A 50 -7.66 5.85 -7.00
N ALA A 51 -6.70 6.20 -6.16
CA ALA A 51 -6.01 7.49 -6.26
C ALA A 51 -5.31 7.63 -7.62
N LEU A 52 -4.56 6.61 -8.06
CA LEU A 52 -3.86 6.62 -9.35
C LEU A 52 -4.84 6.69 -10.53
N GLY A 53 -5.89 5.88 -10.50
CA GLY A 53 -6.95 5.83 -11.51
C GLY A 53 -7.71 7.15 -11.60
N TYR A 54 -8.10 7.73 -10.46
CA TYR A 54 -8.80 9.02 -10.43
C TYR A 54 -7.99 10.10 -11.15
N PHE A 55 -6.69 10.22 -10.87
CA PHE A 55 -5.87 11.23 -11.55
C PHE A 55 -5.67 10.93 -13.05
N SER A 56 -5.56 9.66 -13.43
CA SER A 56 -5.32 9.28 -14.83
C SER A 56 -6.56 9.48 -15.70
N TYR A 57 -7.73 9.07 -15.21
CA TYR A 57 -9.00 9.18 -15.96
C TYR A 57 -9.63 10.57 -15.88
N ARG A 58 -9.49 11.30 -14.76
CA ARG A 58 -10.09 12.64 -14.63
C ARG A 58 -9.24 13.75 -15.26
N TYR A 59 -7.92 13.60 -15.23
CA TYR A 59 -6.99 14.65 -15.69
C TYR A 59 -6.22 14.27 -16.97
N ASN A 60 -6.47 13.10 -17.57
CA ASN A 60 -5.81 12.63 -18.81
C ASN A 60 -4.27 12.75 -18.75
N LEU A 61 -3.68 12.57 -17.57
CA LEU A 61 -2.23 12.62 -17.37
C LEU A 61 -1.63 11.23 -17.61
N PRO A 62 -0.48 11.12 -18.29
CA PRO A 62 0.19 9.85 -18.48
C PRO A 62 0.54 9.21 -17.13
N LEU A 63 0.28 7.91 -17.00
CA LEU A 63 0.50 7.02 -15.84
C LEU A 63 1.98 6.93 -15.42
N THR A 64 2.59 8.05 -15.08
CA THR A 64 3.96 8.16 -14.61
C THR A 64 3.96 8.99 -13.33
N ILE A 65 4.71 8.55 -12.31
CA ILE A 65 4.85 9.29 -11.05
C ILE A 65 5.35 10.74 -11.31
N ARG A 66 6.15 10.90 -12.37
CA ARG A 66 6.71 12.19 -12.82
C ARG A 66 5.65 13.22 -13.21
N SER A 67 4.58 12.84 -13.93
CA SER A 67 3.55 13.78 -14.39
C SER A 67 2.77 14.42 -13.24
N ARG A 68 2.69 13.72 -12.10
CA ARG A 68 2.00 14.20 -10.89
C ARG A 68 2.86 15.17 -10.10
N CYS A 69 4.14 14.87 -9.91
CA CYS A 69 5.08 15.78 -9.24
C CYS A 69 5.24 17.11 -9.99
N THR A 70 5.32 17.09 -11.33
CA THR A 70 5.41 18.33 -12.11
C THR A 70 4.15 19.19 -11.98
N ARG A 71 2.95 18.59 -11.90
CA ARG A 71 1.69 19.33 -11.75
C ARG A 71 1.54 19.96 -10.36
N PHE A 72 2.01 19.27 -9.31
CA PHE A 72 2.01 19.80 -7.93
C PHE A 72 3.05 20.91 -7.74
N LEU A 73 4.29 20.69 -8.20
CA LEU A 73 5.36 21.70 -8.13
C LEU A 73 5.04 22.95 -8.96
N ALA A 74 4.35 22.79 -10.10
CA ALA A 74 3.93 23.92 -10.93
C ALA A 74 2.83 24.80 -10.29
N ASN A 75 2.09 24.28 -9.30
CA ASN A 75 1.08 25.05 -8.55
C ASN A 75 1.61 25.68 -7.27
N GLY A 76 2.73 25.20 -6.72
CA GLY A 76 3.23 25.61 -5.41
C GLY A 76 4.34 26.68 -5.43
N SER A 77 5.18 26.73 -6.46
CA SER A 77 6.31 27.69 -6.44
C SER A 77 6.97 28.03 -7.78
N MET A 78 6.71 27.31 -8.87
CA MET A 78 7.25 27.64 -10.19
C MET A 78 6.17 27.66 -11.24
N GLY A 79 5.90 28.85 -11.78
CA GLY A 79 5.02 29.00 -12.93
C GLY A 79 5.47 28.15 -14.13
N PRO A 80 4.56 27.91 -15.10
CA PRO A 80 4.76 26.99 -16.24
C PRO A 80 6.06 27.17 -17.06
N SER A 81 6.78 28.28 -16.90
CA SER A 81 7.97 28.63 -17.67
C SER A 81 9.26 27.94 -17.21
N ALA A 82 9.38 27.53 -15.93
CA ALA A 82 10.65 27.02 -15.40
C ALA A 82 10.94 25.55 -15.78
N THR A 83 9.90 24.73 -15.99
CA THR A 83 10.07 23.31 -16.37
C THR A 83 10.53 23.14 -17.82
N ALA A 84 10.25 24.12 -18.69
CA ALA A 84 10.61 24.06 -20.10
C ALA A 84 12.12 24.20 -20.36
N SER A 85 12.89 24.81 -19.45
CA SER A 85 14.34 25.01 -19.61
C SER A 85 15.17 23.80 -19.18
N ILE A 86 14.63 22.91 -18.36
CA ILE A 86 15.34 21.72 -17.83
C ILE A 86 15.32 20.54 -18.82
N LEU A 87 14.35 20.48 -19.74
CA LEU A 87 14.23 19.41 -20.74
C LEU A 87 14.97 19.71 -22.07
N ARG A 88 15.74 20.81 -22.14
CA ARG A 88 16.60 21.17 -23.29
C ARG A 88 18.10 21.10 -22.97
N ARG A 89 18.53 20.16 -22.13
CA ARG A 89 19.95 19.78 -21.99
C ARG A 89 20.09 18.27 -21.94
#